data_AF-A0A844D606-F1
#
_entry.id   AF-A0A844D606-F1
#
_cell.length_a   1.000
_cell.length_b   1.000
_cell.length_c   1.000
_cell.angle_alpha   90.00
_cell.angle_beta   90.00
_cell.angle_gamma   90.00
#
_symmetry.space_group_name_H-M   'P 1'
#
loop_
_entity.id
_entity.type
_entity.pdbx_description
1 polymer ?
#
loop_
_entity_poly.entity_id
_entity_poly.type
_entity_poly.pdbx_seq_one_letter_code
_entity_poly.pdbx_strand_id
1 'polypeptide(L)'
;MILILSGEGPTDLGTCNNAQVECSEDFFSIGPMGVLVDKIIEPLLGYSLRTFPGSIRFISKAKLKLLADERKKSKRSMVLRGKYHDHETSYYYVNCWDLGLASLKVEAEGDKVVSVFFRDCDRMRSDPPLIWKSKFKSVKDGFSRAGFGRGVPMIANPKSEAWLLCCAKDQPFQHCAILENISGNDDAPHPAKAQLADALGGEKNANELSAWLDGVEFDVQGASAMPSFAAFSERLHDVIRDVLADR
;
A
#
# COMPACT_ATOMS: atom_id res chain seq x y z
N MET A 1 8.53 7.63 15.17
CA MET A 1 8.60 6.89 13.90
C MET A 1 7.63 7.52 12.93
N ILE A 2 7.97 7.55 11.65
CA ILE A 2 7.15 8.13 10.59
C ILE A 2 6.76 7.03 9.59
N LEU A 3 5.46 6.90 9.33
CA LEU A 3 4.90 6.06 8.27
C LEU A 3 4.70 6.91 7.02
N ILE A 4 5.37 6.56 5.93
CA ILE A 4 5.16 7.17 4.62
C ILE A 4 4.27 6.26 3.78
N LEU A 5 3.15 6.80 3.31
CA LEU A 5 2.22 6.15 2.42
C LEU A 5 2.37 6.73 1.00
N SER A 6 2.40 5.86 -0.01
CA SER A 6 2.40 6.27 -1.42
C SER A 6 1.73 5.19 -2.26
N GLY A 7 0.87 5.57 -3.20
CA GLY A 7 0.19 4.54 -3.98
C GLY A 7 -0.90 5.03 -4.92
N GLU A 8 -1.90 4.18 -5.09
CA GLU A 8 -3.11 4.40 -5.88
C GLU A 8 -4.16 5.23 -5.16
N GLY A 9 -4.87 6.05 -5.94
CA GLY A 9 -6.24 6.47 -5.69
C GLY A 9 -6.49 7.41 -4.48
N PRO A 10 -7.21 8.53 -4.68
CA PRO A 10 -7.81 9.24 -3.53
C PRO A 10 -8.82 8.36 -2.77
N THR A 11 -9.37 7.33 -3.42
CA THR A 11 -10.37 6.42 -2.85
C THR A 11 -9.78 5.29 -2.00
N ASP A 12 -8.50 4.95 -2.19
CA ASP A 12 -7.90 3.76 -1.58
C ASP A 12 -6.93 4.14 -0.48
N LEU A 13 -5.83 4.82 -0.83
CA LEU A 13 -4.82 5.24 0.15
C LEU A 13 -5.09 6.64 0.70
N GLY A 14 -5.78 7.48 -0.07
CA GLY A 14 -6.12 8.85 0.30
C GLY A 14 -5.43 9.90 -0.57
N THR A 15 -5.61 11.17 -0.21
CA THR A 15 -5.06 12.32 -0.97
C THR A 15 -4.75 13.50 -0.08
N CYS A 16 -3.88 14.39 -0.56
CA CYS A 16 -3.72 15.72 0.02
C CYS A 16 -4.94 16.58 -0.31
N ASN A 17 -5.51 17.24 0.70
CA ASN A 17 -6.69 18.09 0.56
C ASN A 17 -6.36 19.58 0.30
N ASN A 18 -5.07 19.92 0.27
CA ASN A 18 -4.55 21.28 0.12
C ASN A 18 -3.78 21.52 -1.19
N ALA A 19 -4.02 20.68 -2.21
CA ALA A 19 -3.34 20.69 -3.51
C ALA A 19 -1.80 20.50 -3.45
N GLN A 20 -1.25 20.11 -2.30
CA GLN A 20 0.16 19.72 -2.21
C GLN A 20 0.37 18.31 -2.77
N VAL A 21 1.60 18.03 -3.20
CA VAL A 21 2.01 16.71 -3.71
C VAL A 21 2.55 15.79 -2.61
N GLU A 22 2.71 16.33 -1.41
CA GLU A 22 3.13 15.68 -0.17
C GLU A 22 2.40 16.37 0.99
N CYS A 23 1.85 15.61 1.93
CA CYS A 23 1.07 16.15 3.04
C CYS A 23 1.10 15.23 4.26
N SER A 24 0.68 15.76 5.40
CA SER A 24 0.52 15.06 6.68
C SER A 24 -0.65 15.69 7.44
N GLU A 25 -1.05 15.04 8.55
CA GLU A 25 -2.00 15.60 9.53
C GLU A 25 -3.33 16.01 8.88
N ASP A 26 -3.84 17.19 9.23
CA ASP A 26 -5.09 17.78 8.73
C ASP A 26 -5.11 17.95 7.21
N PHE A 27 -3.94 17.91 6.56
CA PHE A 27 -3.84 18.02 5.11
C PHE A 27 -3.92 16.69 4.37
N PHE A 28 -3.89 15.57 5.09
CA PHE A 28 -3.98 14.24 4.51
C PHE A 28 -5.33 13.58 4.85
N SER A 29 -6.18 13.46 3.83
CA SER A 29 -7.40 12.66 3.92
C SER A 29 -7.04 11.20 3.69
N ILE A 30 -6.82 10.46 4.78
CA ILE A 30 -6.45 9.05 4.76
C ILE A 30 -7.58 8.20 4.18
N GLY A 31 -7.23 7.29 3.28
CA GLY A 31 -8.16 6.31 2.71
C GLY A 31 -8.20 4.99 3.49
N PRO A 32 -9.13 4.09 3.13
CA PRO A 32 -9.33 2.81 3.83
C PRO A 32 -8.07 1.95 3.89
N MET A 33 -7.21 1.98 2.87
CA MET A 33 -5.98 1.19 2.88
C MET A 33 -4.92 1.80 3.80
N GLY A 34 -4.92 3.12 3.99
CA GLY A 34 -4.10 3.77 5.00
C GLY A 34 -4.59 3.46 6.42
N VAL A 35 -5.91 3.44 6.61
CA VAL A 35 -6.55 3.00 7.86
C VAL A 35 -6.17 1.56 8.19
N LEU A 36 -6.22 0.67 7.20
CA LEU A 36 -5.84 -0.74 7.35
C LEU A 36 -4.39 -0.89 7.83
N VAL A 37 -3.45 -0.16 7.22
CA VAL A 37 -2.03 -0.19 7.62
C VAL A 37 -1.89 0.21 9.08
N ASP A 38 -2.52 1.30 9.51
CA ASP A 38 -2.47 1.75 10.90
C ASP A 38 -3.07 0.73 11.88
N LYS A 39 -4.21 0.10 11.53
CA LYS A 39 -4.83 -0.95 12.35
C LYS A 39 -3.95 -2.20 12.52
N ILE A 40 -3.13 -2.53 11.52
CA ILE A 40 -2.18 -3.65 11.61
C ILE A 40 -0.98 -3.28 12.49
N ILE A 41 -0.54 -2.02 12.43
CA ILE A 41 0.63 -1.52 13.19
C ILE A 41 0.28 -1.24 14.65
N GLU A 42 -0.92 -0.75 14.94
CA GLU A 42 -1.34 -0.28 16.26
C GLU A 42 -1.11 -1.31 17.38
N PRO A 43 -1.50 -2.60 17.24
CA PRO A 43 -1.22 -3.61 18.27
C PRO A 43 0.27 -3.85 18.55
N LEU A 44 1.15 -3.57 17.59
CA LEU A 44 2.61 -3.74 17.74
C LEU A 44 3.24 -2.55 18.45
N LEU A 45 2.70 -1.35 18.23
CA LEU A 45 3.18 -0.11 18.85
C LEU A 45 2.53 0.15 20.21
N GLY A 46 1.33 -0.39 20.45
CA GLY A 46 0.47 -0.07 21.59
C GLY A 46 -0.27 1.26 21.43
N TYR A 47 -0.25 1.87 20.24
CA TYR A 47 -0.94 3.12 19.92
C TYR A 47 -1.10 3.28 18.38
N SER A 48 -2.13 4.00 17.96
CA SER A 48 -2.32 4.40 16.55
C SER A 48 -1.37 5.53 16.16
N LEU A 49 -0.74 5.45 14.98
CA LEU A 49 0.09 6.54 14.46
C LEU A 49 -0.76 7.77 14.10
N ARG A 50 -2.06 7.60 13.86
CA ARG A 50 -2.99 8.70 13.57
C ARG A 50 -3.22 9.62 14.78
N THR A 51 -2.92 9.17 16.00
CA THR A 51 -3.06 10.04 17.19
C THR A 51 -1.88 10.99 17.40
N PHE A 52 -0.81 10.85 16.61
CA PHE A 52 0.41 11.65 16.74
C PHE A 52 0.65 12.49 15.49
N PRO A 53 0.68 13.84 15.61
CA PRO A 53 1.01 14.73 14.50
C PRO A 53 2.33 14.36 13.83
N GLY A 54 2.42 14.53 12.51
CA GLY A 54 3.59 14.20 11.70
C GLY A 54 3.94 12.72 11.56
N SER A 55 3.24 11.81 12.24
CA SER A 55 3.58 10.37 12.25
C SER A 55 3.14 9.62 10.98
N ILE A 56 2.21 10.19 10.21
CA ILE A 56 1.83 9.69 8.89
C ILE A 56 2.03 10.79 7.85
N ARG A 57 2.81 10.50 6.81
CA ARG A 57 3.01 11.36 5.64
C ARG A 57 2.53 10.64 4.38
N PHE A 58 1.92 11.37 3.46
CA PHE A 58 1.54 10.86 2.16
C PHE A 58 2.40 11.50 1.06
N ILE A 59 2.95 10.67 0.18
CA ILE A 59 3.69 11.09 -1.01
C ILE A 59 2.87 10.69 -2.24
N SER A 60 2.38 11.68 -2.98
CA SER A 60 1.57 11.44 -4.17
C SER A 60 2.40 10.91 -5.35
N LYS A 61 1.72 10.31 -6.33
CA LYS A 61 2.29 9.97 -7.64
C LYS A 61 2.93 11.19 -8.34
N ALA A 62 2.37 12.38 -8.16
CA ALA A 62 2.92 13.61 -8.72
C ALA A 62 4.29 13.93 -8.11
N LYS A 63 4.45 13.78 -6.79
CA LYS A 63 5.74 13.95 -6.12
C LYS A 63 6.77 12.91 -6.58
N LEU A 64 6.38 11.64 -6.72
CA LEU A 64 7.28 10.60 -7.25
C LEU A 64 7.78 10.94 -8.67
N LYS A 65 6.92 11.50 -9.52
CA LYS A 65 7.33 11.95 -10.86
C LYS A 65 8.36 13.09 -10.79
N LEU A 66 8.15 14.07 -9.92
CA LEU A 66 9.12 15.15 -9.70
C LEU A 66 10.46 14.61 -9.23
N LEU A 67 10.46 13.68 -8.26
CA LEU A 67 11.67 13.02 -7.75
C LEU A 67 12.37 12.22 -8.85
N ALA A 68 11.62 11.52 -9.71
CA ALA A 68 12.17 10.79 -10.83
C ALA A 68 12.86 11.72 -11.85
N ASP A 69 12.26 12.88 -12.13
CA ASP A 69 12.81 13.86 -13.07
C ASP A 69 14.03 14.58 -12.49
N GLU A 70 14.05 14.90 -11.20
CA GLU A 70 15.24 15.38 -10.49
C GLU A 70 16.38 14.35 -10.53
N ARG A 71 16.07 13.09 -10.25
CA ARG A 71 17.05 12.00 -10.28
C ARG A 71 17.67 11.85 -11.66
N LYS A 72 16.89 11.86 -12.74
CA LYS A 72 17.38 11.76 -14.13
C LYS A 72 18.30 12.91 -14.53
N LYS A 73 18.10 14.12 -13.98
CA LYS A 73 19.00 15.27 -14.20
C LYS A 73 20.36 15.06 -13.54
N SER A 74 20.43 14.27 -12.46
CA SER A 74 21.71 13.88 -11.87
C SER A 74 22.38 12.79 -12.72
N LYS A 75 23.57 13.10 -13.28
CA LYS A 75 24.34 12.19 -14.16
C LYS A 75 24.74 10.85 -13.52
N ARG A 76 24.51 10.66 -12.22
CA ARG A 76 24.85 9.44 -11.45
C ARG A 76 23.77 8.35 -11.48
N SER A 77 22.63 8.56 -12.14
CA SER A 77 21.44 7.69 -11.94
C SER A 77 20.87 7.02 -13.19
N MET A 78 21.64 6.92 -14.29
CA MET A 78 21.16 6.27 -15.51
C MET A 78 20.82 4.80 -15.25
N VAL A 79 19.54 4.46 -15.35
CA VAL A 79 19.05 3.07 -15.34
C VAL A 79 19.05 2.60 -16.78
N LEU A 80 20.04 1.79 -17.14
CA LEU A 80 19.99 1.06 -18.39
C LEU A 80 18.86 0.03 -18.27
N ARG A 81 17.82 0.16 -19.10
CA ARG A 81 16.75 -0.84 -19.21
C ARG A 81 17.40 -2.15 -19.66
N GLY A 82 17.50 -3.11 -18.75
CA GLY A 82 17.76 -4.50 -19.11
C GLY A 82 16.68 -4.96 -20.08
N LYS A 83 17.06 -5.75 -21.08
CA LYS A 83 16.26 -6.17 -22.24
C LYS A 83 14.99 -6.99 -21.91
N TYR A 84 14.62 -7.13 -20.63
CA TYR A 84 13.63 -8.09 -20.11
C TYR A 84 12.73 -7.57 -18.96
N HIS A 85 12.55 -6.25 -18.78
CA HIS A 85 11.52 -5.76 -17.86
C HIS A 85 10.30 -5.27 -18.62
N ASP A 86 9.15 -5.90 -18.34
CA ASP A 86 7.85 -5.41 -18.78
C ASP A 86 7.64 -3.97 -18.30
N HIS A 87 6.97 -3.15 -19.11
CA HIS A 87 6.79 -1.72 -18.86
C HIS A 87 6.14 -1.47 -17.49
N GLU A 88 5.18 -2.33 -17.12
CA GLU A 88 4.49 -2.24 -15.85
C GLU A 88 5.44 -2.50 -14.69
N THR A 89 6.19 -3.61 -14.69
CA THR A 89 7.16 -3.91 -13.61
C THR A 89 8.22 -2.82 -13.48
N SER A 90 8.65 -2.19 -14.58
CA SER A 90 9.57 -1.06 -14.55
C SER A 90 9.01 0.16 -13.80
N TYR A 91 7.69 0.38 -13.88
CA TYR A 91 7.00 1.46 -13.17
C TYR A 91 7.03 1.28 -11.65
N TYR A 92 6.72 0.08 -11.13
CA TYR A 92 6.80 -0.22 -9.69
C TYR A 92 8.22 -0.02 -9.16
N TYR A 93 9.22 -0.57 -9.88
CA TYR A 93 10.64 -0.47 -9.50
C TYR A 93 11.10 0.99 -9.37
N VAL A 94 10.82 1.80 -10.39
CA VAL A 94 11.24 3.20 -10.43
C VAL A 94 10.60 4.02 -9.32
N ASN A 95 9.29 3.88 -9.12
CA ASN A 95 8.59 4.63 -8.08
C ASN A 95 9.07 4.25 -6.68
N CYS A 96 9.33 2.98 -6.42
CA CYS A 96 9.78 2.52 -5.10
C CYS A 96 11.23 2.90 -4.82
N TRP A 97 12.05 3.02 -5.87
CA TRP A 97 13.37 3.64 -5.73
C TRP A 97 13.24 5.12 -5.34
N ASP A 98 12.45 5.90 -6.06
CA ASP A 98 12.26 7.32 -5.74
C ASP A 98 11.63 7.53 -4.35
N LEU A 99 10.66 6.69 -3.97
CA LEU A 99 10.07 6.67 -2.65
C LEU A 99 11.09 6.30 -1.58
N GLY A 100 11.93 5.28 -1.80
CA GLY A 100 12.99 4.90 -0.86
C GLY A 100 14.00 6.02 -0.64
N LEU A 101 14.40 6.74 -1.69
CA LEU A 101 15.27 7.91 -1.56
C LEU A 101 14.60 9.06 -0.80
N ALA A 102 13.32 9.32 -1.04
CA ALA A 102 12.56 10.31 -0.27
C ALA A 102 12.46 9.91 1.21
N SER A 103 12.27 8.61 1.48
CA SER A 103 12.18 8.07 2.83
C SER A 103 13.47 8.25 3.61
N LEU A 104 14.64 8.03 2.98
CA LEU A 104 15.94 8.29 3.59
C LEU A 104 16.16 9.79 3.89
N LYS A 105 15.63 10.69 3.05
CA LYS A 105 15.69 12.14 3.32
C LYS A 105 14.85 12.52 4.54
N VAL A 106 13.64 11.98 4.65
CA VAL A 106 12.78 12.19 5.82
C VAL A 106 13.40 11.61 7.08
N GLU A 107 14.01 10.42 6.99
CA GLU A 107 14.67 9.79 8.14
C GLU A 107 15.85 10.60 8.68
N ALA A 108 16.56 11.32 7.79
CA ALA A 108 17.62 12.24 8.20
C ALA A 108 17.11 13.45 9.01
N GLU A 109 15.81 13.71 9.03
CA GLU A 109 15.16 14.75 9.87
C GLU A 109 15.00 14.31 11.33
N GLY A 110 15.22 13.02 11.65
CA GLY A 110 15.49 12.57 13.03
C GLY A 110 14.75 11.31 13.47
N ASP A 111 13.69 10.91 12.79
CA ASP A 111 12.81 9.82 13.24
C ASP A 111 12.85 8.64 12.26
N LYS A 112 12.77 7.39 12.77
CA LYS A 112 12.84 6.19 11.92
C LYS A 112 11.65 6.15 10.95
N VAL A 113 11.92 5.85 9.67
CA VAL A 113 10.90 5.84 8.62
C VAL A 113 10.56 4.42 8.17
N VAL A 114 9.27 4.15 8.01
CA VAL A 114 8.72 2.97 7.32
C VAL A 114 7.90 3.45 6.13
N SER A 115 8.08 2.84 4.97
CA SER A 115 7.41 3.29 3.74
C SER A 115 6.62 2.19 3.09
N VAL A 116 5.32 2.42 2.91
CA VAL A 116 4.38 1.50 2.28
C VAL A 116 4.07 1.99 0.86
N PHE A 117 4.30 1.12 -0.12
CA PHE A 117 3.93 1.37 -1.51
C PHE A 117 2.70 0.54 -1.89
N PHE A 118 1.56 1.20 -2.06
CA PHE A 118 0.27 0.56 -2.35
C PHE A 118 -0.09 0.59 -3.84
N ARG A 119 -0.52 -0.57 -4.37
CA ARG A 119 -1.16 -0.71 -5.69
C ARG A 119 -2.11 -1.90 -5.70
N ASP A 120 -3.17 -1.79 -6.47
CA ASP A 120 -3.93 -2.95 -6.91
C ASP A 120 -3.14 -3.71 -7.99
N CYS A 121 -3.26 -5.03 -8.02
CA CYS A 121 -2.64 -5.83 -9.07
C CYS A 121 -3.46 -5.78 -10.36
N ASP A 122 -4.76 -5.46 -10.28
CA ASP A 122 -5.73 -5.44 -11.37
C ASP A 122 -5.65 -6.69 -12.26
N ARG A 123 -5.42 -7.84 -11.60
CA ARG A 123 -5.16 -9.08 -12.31
C ARG A 123 -6.40 -9.49 -13.12
N MET A 124 -6.21 -9.63 -14.43
CA MET A 124 -7.16 -10.23 -15.35
C MET A 124 -6.91 -11.73 -15.50
N ARG A 125 -7.93 -12.46 -15.95
CA ARG A 125 -7.82 -13.91 -16.20
C ARG A 125 -6.77 -14.26 -17.26
N SER A 126 -6.52 -13.36 -18.20
CA SER A 126 -5.50 -13.48 -19.25
C SER A 126 -4.08 -13.23 -18.76
N ASP A 127 -3.90 -12.67 -17.56
CA ASP A 127 -2.57 -12.30 -17.08
C ASP A 127 -1.72 -13.52 -16.70
N PRO A 128 -0.39 -13.42 -16.81
CA PRO A 128 0.51 -14.46 -16.38
C PRO A 128 0.27 -14.86 -14.91
N PRO A 129 0.29 -16.16 -14.56
CA PRO A 129 0.05 -16.62 -13.20
C PRO A 129 0.94 -15.99 -12.13
N LEU A 130 2.13 -15.52 -12.52
CA LEU A 130 3.14 -14.94 -11.65
C LEU A 130 3.15 -13.40 -11.64
N ILE A 131 2.20 -12.73 -12.30
CA ILE A 131 2.19 -11.27 -12.45
C ILE A 131 2.26 -10.55 -11.09
N TRP A 132 1.48 -11.01 -10.12
CA TRP A 132 1.49 -10.46 -8.76
C TRP A 132 2.88 -10.60 -8.12
N LYS A 133 3.51 -11.77 -8.21
CA LYS A 133 4.86 -12.01 -7.66
C LYS A 133 5.90 -11.12 -8.32
N SER A 134 5.79 -10.90 -9.63
CA SER A 134 6.67 -10.00 -10.38
C SER A 134 6.50 -8.53 -9.95
N LYS A 135 5.26 -8.05 -9.75
CA LYS A 135 4.98 -6.71 -9.22
C LYS A 135 5.51 -6.53 -7.80
N PHE A 136 5.23 -7.49 -6.91
CA PHE A 136 5.70 -7.51 -5.54
C PHE A 136 7.24 -7.48 -5.46
N LYS A 137 7.92 -8.33 -6.26
CA LYS A 137 9.38 -8.34 -6.34
C LYS A 137 9.92 -7.01 -6.87
N SER A 138 9.29 -6.43 -7.88
CA SER A 138 9.71 -5.15 -8.46
C SER A 138 9.72 -4.01 -7.42
N VAL A 139 8.70 -3.94 -6.56
CA VAL A 139 8.66 -2.98 -5.45
C VAL A 139 9.82 -3.20 -4.48
N LYS A 140 10.06 -4.45 -4.06
CA LYS A 140 11.19 -4.80 -3.18
C LYS A 140 12.53 -4.40 -3.78
N ASP A 141 12.74 -4.72 -5.05
CA ASP A 141 13.98 -4.40 -5.77
C ASP A 141 14.17 -2.88 -5.87
N GLY A 142 13.10 -2.10 -6.07
CA GLY A 142 13.13 -0.65 -6.08
C GLY A 142 13.58 -0.04 -4.74
N PHE A 143 13.00 -0.50 -3.63
CA PHE A 143 13.43 -0.08 -2.29
C PHE A 143 14.88 -0.51 -1.98
N SER A 144 15.25 -1.75 -2.34
CA SER A 144 16.63 -2.24 -2.18
C SER A 144 17.62 -1.39 -2.98
N ARG A 145 17.27 -0.99 -4.20
CA ARG A 145 18.09 -0.09 -5.02
C ARG A 145 18.30 1.27 -4.38
N ALA A 146 17.31 1.78 -3.64
CA ALA A 146 17.44 3.01 -2.87
C ALA A 146 18.36 2.86 -1.64
N GLY A 147 18.70 1.63 -1.24
CA GLY A 147 19.33 1.35 0.05
C GLY A 147 18.36 1.48 1.23
N PHE A 148 17.04 1.45 0.98
CA PHE A 148 16.02 1.64 2.00
C PHE A 148 15.41 0.30 2.43
N GLY A 149 15.95 -0.27 3.51
CA GLY A 149 15.58 -1.58 4.04
C GLY A 149 14.20 -1.66 4.70
N ARG A 150 13.52 -0.53 4.96
CA ARG A 150 12.20 -0.45 5.62
C ARG A 150 11.05 -0.19 4.65
N GLY A 151 11.25 -0.51 3.36
CA GLY A 151 10.21 -0.49 2.34
C GLY A 151 9.30 -1.71 2.40
N VAL A 152 7.99 -1.48 2.30
CA VAL A 152 6.93 -2.49 2.39
C VAL A 152 6.07 -2.45 1.12
N PRO A 153 6.09 -3.52 0.30
CA PRO A 153 5.13 -3.66 -0.80
C PRO A 153 3.73 -4.00 -0.27
N MET A 154 2.73 -3.22 -0.66
CA MET A 154 1.32 -3.48 -0.39
C MET A 154 0.59 -3.66 -1.73
N ILE A 155 0.73 -4.85 -2.31
CA ILE A 155 0.15 -5.16 -3.63
C ILE A 155 -1.06 -6.06 -3.43
N ALA A 156 -2.26 -5.51 -3.57
CA ALA A 156 -3.49 -6.26 -3.38
C ALA A 156 -3.79 -7.14 -4.59
N ASN A 157 -4.35 -8.33 -4.37
CA ASN A 157 -4.67 -9.30 -5.42
C ASN A 157 -6.13 -9.77 -5.35
N PRO A 158 -6.91 -9.61 -6.43
CA PRO A 158 -6.60 -8.78 -7.60
C PRO A 158 -6.56 -7.28 -7.24
N LYS A 159 -7.32 -6.88 -6.22
CA LYS A 159 -7.57 -5.49 -5.82
C LYS A 159 -7.81 -5.40 -4.32
N SER A 160 -7.73 -4.21 -3.77
CA SER A 160 -7.92 -3.94 -2.34
C SER A 160 -9.31 -4.30 -1.82
N GLU A 161 -10.36 -4.23 -2.63
CA GLU A 161 -11.70 -4.63 -2.21
C GLU A 161 -11.77 -6.12 -1.84
N ALA A 162 -10.91 -6.98 -2.42
CA ALA A 162 -10.84 -8.38 -2.01
C ALA A 162 -10.38 -8.54 -0.55
N TRP A 163 -9.47 -7.68 -0.08
CA TRP A 163 -9.04 -7.67 1.32
C TRP A 163 -10.16 -7.15 2.23
N LEU A 164 -10.87 -6.09 1.82
CA LEU A 164 -11.98 -5.53 2.59
C LEU A 164 -13.20 -6.49 2.63
N LEU A 165 -13.44 -7.24 1.55
CA LEU A 165 -14.46 -8.28 1.51
C LEU A 165 -14.22 -9.38 2.54
N CYS A 166 -12.95 -9.69 2.82
CA CYS A 166 -12.61 -10.69 3.82
C CYS A 166 -13.17 -10.34 5.21
N CYS A 167 -13.18 -9.06 5.58
CA CYS A 167 -13.76 -8.60 6.85
C CYS A 167 -15.24 -8.17 6.75
N ALA A 168 -15.74 -7.81 5.56
CA ALA A 168 -17.12 -7.32 5.39
C ALA A 168 -18.19 -8.43 5.29
N LYS A 169 -17.83 -9.62 4.82
CA LYS A 169 -18.80 -10.71 4.57
C LYS A 169 -19.39 -11.31 5.86
N ASP A 170 -20.54 -11.97 5.74
CA ASP A 170 -21.30 -12.58 6.87
C ASP A 170 -20.48 -13.44 7.84
N GLN A 171 -19.47 -14.14 7.31
CA GLN A 171 -18.48 -14.87 8.11
C GLN A 171 -17.11 -14.22 7.94
N PRO A 172 -16.80 -13.14 8.68
CA PRO A 172 -15.54 -12.42 8.53
C PRO A 172 -14.34 -13.34 8.71
N PHE A 173 -13.29 -13.10 7.91
CA PHE A 173 -11.98 -13.75 7.97
C PHE A 173 -11.95 -15.26 7.66
N GLN A 174 -13.08 -15.87 7.32
CA GLN A 174 -13.14 -17.28 6.92
C GLN A 174 -13.01 -17.45 5.41
N HIS A 175 -12.34 -18.51 4.94
CA HIS A 175 -12.27 -18.86 3.50
C HIS A 175 -11.81 -17.72 2.56
N CYS A 176 -11.05 -16.73 3.05
CA CYS A 176 -10.73 -15.53 2.28
C CYS A 176 -9.79 -15.78 1.09
N ALA A 177 -9.06 -16.90 1.06
CA ALA A 177 -8.21 -17.28 -0.08
C ALA A 177 -8.95 -17.24 -1.43
N ILE A 178 -10.26 -17.53 -1.44
CA ILE A 178 -11.07 -17.51 -2.67
C ILE A 178 -11.26 -16.10 -3.24
N LEU A 179 -11.18 -15.06 -2.40
CA LEU A 179 -11.39 -13.66 -2.80
C LEU A 179 -10.27 -13.16 -3.73
N GLU A 180 -9.09 -13.77 -3.67
CA GLU A 180 -8.00 -13.49 -4.62
C GLU A 180 -8.23 -14.04 -6.03
N ASN A 181 -9.28 -14.86 -6.23
CA ASN A 181 -9.69 -15.34 -7.54
C ASN A 181 -10.80 -14.48 -8.18
N ILE A 182 -11.27 -13.43 -7.49
CA ILE A 182 -12.18 -12.45 -8.09
C ILE A 182 -11.48 -11.78 -9.28
N SER A 183 -12.25 -11.32 -10.26
CA SER A 183 -11.71 -10.56 -11.39
C SER A 183 -11.27 -9.17 -10.94
N GLY A 184 -10.09 -8.72 -11.38
CA GLY A 184 -9.68 -7.32 -11.26
C GLY A 184 -10.42 -6.37 -12.20
N ASN A 185 -11.18 -6.88 -13.18
CA ASN A 185 -11.99 -6.06 -14.08
C ASN A 185 -13.33 -5.68 -13.43
N ASP A 186 -13.60 -4.38 -13.32
CA ASP A 186 -14.85 -3.82 -12.81
C ASP A 186 -16.07 -4.16 -13.72
N ASP A 187 -15.84 -4.47 -15.00
CA ASP A 187 -16.89 -4.89 -15.96
C ASP A 187 -17.20 -6.41 -15.92
N ALA A 188 -16.59 -7.16 -15.00
CA ALA A 188 -16.87 -8.58 -14.86
C ALA A 188 -18.29 -8.84 -14.30
N PRO A 189 -18.92 -10.00 -14.57
CA PRO A 189 -20.30 -10.28 -14.14
C PRO A 189 -20.54 -10.26 -12.60
N HIS A 190 -19.49 -10.22 -11.78
CA HIS A 190 -19.57 -10.05 -10.32
C HIS A 190 -18.31 -9.30 -9.80
N PRO A 191 -18.22 -7.97 -10.00
CA PRO A 191 -17.01 -7.22 -9.67
C PRO A 191 -16.83 -7.08 -8.16
N ALA A 192 -15.59 -6.95 -7.71
CA ALA A 192 -15.25 -6.89 -6.28
C ALA A 192 -15.96 -5.72 -5.55
N LYS A 193 -16.09 -4.56 -6.23
CA LYS A 193 -16.80 -3.39 -5.69
C LYS A 193 -18.27 -3.67 -5.42
N ALA A 194 -18.98 -4.33 -6.33
CA ALA A 194 -20.39 -4.67 -6.14
C ALA A 194 -20.56 -5.67 -4.99
N GLN A 195 -19.71 -6.69 -4.93
CA GLN A 195 -19.73 -7.64 -3.81
C GLN A 195 -19.47 -6.94 -2.46
N LEU A 196 -18.55 -5.97 -2.43
CA LEU A 196 -18.25 -5.21 -1.22
C LEU A 196 -19.43 -4.32 -0.83
N ALA A 197 -20.07 -3.65 -1.79
CA ALA A 197 -21.27 -2.87 -1.55
C ALA A 197 -22.40 -3.74 -0.98
N ASP A 198 -22.63 -4.92 -1.54
CA ASP A 198 -23.65 -5.87 -1.05
C ASP A 198 -23.37 -6.28 0.40
N ALA A 199 -22.12 -6.65 0.71
CA ALA A 199 -21.71 -7.03 2.07
C ALA A 199 -21.86 -5.87 3.08
N LEU A 200 -21.76 -4.63 2.62
CA LEU A 200 -21.84 -3.43 3.44
C LEU A 200 -23.24 -2.79 3.49
N GLY A 201 -24.23 -3.39 2.81
CA GLY A 201 -25.59 -2.87 2.69
C GLY A 201 -25.72 -1.62 1.80
N GLY A 202 -24.77 -1.40 0.89
CA GLY A 202 -24.74 -0.29 -0.06
C GLY A 202 -23.32 0.17 -0.39
N GLU A 203 -23.19 0.93 -1.48
CA GLU A 203 -21.92 1.57 -1.84
C GLU A 203 -21.48 2.55 -0.75
N LYS A 204 -20.18 2.53 -0.43
CA LYS A 204 -19.54 3.47 0.48
C LYS A 204 -18.52 4.30 -0.27
N ASN A 205 -18.52 5.62 -0.03
CA ASN A 205 -17.41 6.46 -0.45
C ASN A 205 -16.16 6.21 0.43
N ALA A 206 -15.01 6.78 0.06
CA ALA A 206 -13.75 6.55 0.76
C ALA A 206 -13.79 6.89 2.25
N ASN A 207 -14.50 7.96 2.64
CA ASN A 207 -14.62 8.37 4.04
C ASN A 207 -15.52 7.41 4.81
N GLU A 208 -16.65 6.99 4.23
CA GLU A 208 -17.57 6.03 4.83
C GLU A 208 -16.92 4.65 4.99
N LEU A 209 -16.12 4.23 4.01
CA LEU A 209 -15.39 2.97 4.05
C LEU A 209 -14.25 2.99 5.08
N SER A 210 -13.55 4.13 5.20
CA SER A 210 -12.54 4.34 6.25
C SER A 210 -13.16 4.31 7.64
N ALA A 211 -14.27 5.03 7.85
CA ALA A 211 -14.98 5.07 9.12
C ALA A 211 -15.57 3.70 9.51
N TRP A 212 -16.08 2.94 8.53
CA TRP A 212 -16.50 1.55 8.76
C TRP A 212 -15.32 0.69 9.21
N LEU A 213 -14.17 0.78 8.52
CA LEU A 213 -12.99 -0.03 8.83
C LEU A 213 -12.41 0.31 10.21
N ASP A 214 -12.53 1.55 10.66
CA ASP A 214 -12.15 1.94 12.02
C ASP A 214 -12.90 1.14 13.08
N GLY A 215 -14.20 0.91 12.88
CA GLY A 215 -15.05 0.13 13.77
C GLY A 215 -14.84 -1.39 13.69
N VAL A 216 -14.08 -1.89 12.70
CA VAL A 216 -13.83 -3.33 12.54
C VAL A 216 -12.69 -3.78 13.45
N GLU A 217 -12.89 -4.85 14.21
CA GLU A 217 -11.77 -5.59 14.80
C GLU A 217 -11.10 -6.43 13.71
N PHE A 218 -9.93 -5.99 13.23
CA PHE A 218 -9.32 -6.59 12.05
C PHE A 218 -8.45 -7.80 12.42
N ASP A 219 -8.91 -9.01 12.09
CA ASP A 219 -8.13 -10.24 12.28
C ASP A 219 -7.09 -10.43 11.18
N VAL A 220 -5.85 -10.02 11.49
CA VAL A 220 -4.69 -10.16 10.61
C VAL A 220 -4.37 -11.63 10.32
N GLN A 221 -4.59 -12.54 11.27
CA GLN A 221 -4.28 -13.97 11.08
C GLN A 221 -5.28 -14.60 10.11
N GLY A 222 -6.57 -14.36 10.31
CA GLY A 222 -7.61 -14.84 9.40
C GLY A 222 -7.50 -14.23 7.99
N ALA A 223 -7.22 -12.92 7.89
CA ALA A 223 -6.95 -12.27 6.60
C ALA A 223 -5.71 -12.83 5.88
N SER A 224 -4.73 -13.36 6.62
CA SER A 224 -3.53 -14.00 6.06
C SER A 224 -3.82 -15.33 5.33
N ALA A 225 -5.06 -15.81 5.32
CA ALA A 225 -5.48 -16.84 4.37
C ALA A 225 -5.39 -16.37 2.89
N MET A 226 -5.40 -15.06 2.64
CA MET A 226 -5.13 -14.45 1.35
C MET A 226 -3.61 -14.29 1.13
N PRO A 227 -2.99 -14.98 0.16
CA PRO A 227 -1.53 -14.94 -0.03
C PRO A 227 -0.92 -13.56 -0.22
N SER A 228 -1.60 -12.65 -0.91
CA SER A 228 -1.14 -11.28 -1.14
C SER A 228 -1.15 -10.45 0.14
N PHE A 229 -2.20 -10.61 0.97
CA PHE A 229 -2.29 -9.96 2.27
C PHE A 229 -1.25 -10.52 3.24
N ALA A 230 -1.06 -11.85 3.25
CA ALA A 230 -0.04 -12.50 4.09
C ALA A 230 1.36 -11.95 3.79
N ALA A 231 1.75 -11.87 2.52
CA ALA A 231 3.05 -11.34 2.13
C ALA A 231 3.25 -9.86 2.50
N PHE A 232 2.19 -9.05 2.42
CA PHE A 232 2.20 -7.65 2.86
C PHE A 232 2.34 -7.54 4.38
N SER A 233 1.49 -8.24 5.13
CA SER A 233 1.43 -8.15 6.60
C SER A 233 2.67 -8.73 7.27
N GLU A 234 3.20 -9.86 6.77
CA GLU A 234 4.49 -10.42 7.21
C GLU A 234 5.61 -9.38 7.08
N ARG A 235 5.73 -8.79 5.88
CA ARG A 235 6.75 -7.78 5.63
C ARG A 235 6.58 -6.52 6.49
N LEU A 236 5.34 -6.09 6.69
CA LEU A 236 5.05 -4.95 7.55
C LEU A 236 5.45 -5.26 9.00
N HIS A 237 5.04 -6.41 9.53
CA HIS A 237 5.42 -6.86 10.87
C HIS A 237 6.93 -6.93 11.08
N ASP A 238 7.66 -7.50 10.13
CA ASP A 238 9.12 -7.59 10.21
C ASP A 238 9.76 -6.20 10.32
N VAL A 239 9.36 -5.28 9.44
CA VAL A 239 9.90 -3.91 9.44
C VAL A 239 9.55 -3.15 10.72
N ILE A 240 8.33 -3.32 11.24
CA ILE A 240 7.94 -2.67 12.51
C ILE A 240 8.74 -3.25 13.68
N ARG A 241 8.92 -4.57 13.74
CA ARG A 241 9.74 -5.21 14.78
C ARG A 241 11.20 -4.76 14.71
N ASP A 242 11.78 -4.64 13.52
CA ASP A 242 13.13 -4.11 13.35
C ASP A 242 13.24 -2.68 13.89
N VAL A 243 12.25 -1.82 13.60
CA VAL A 243 12.20 -0.44 14.11
C VAL A 243 12.07 -0.39 15.64
N LEU A 244 11.36 -1.34 16.24
CA LEU A 244 11.20 -1.44 17.69
C LEU A 244 12.43 -2.04 18.39
N ALA A 245 13.15 -2.95 17.75
CA ALA A 245 14.38 -3.56 18.27
C ALA A 245 15.59 -2.61 18.20
N ASP A 246 15.55 -1.64 17.27
CA ASP A 246 16.55 -0.57 17.12
C ASP A 246 16.43 0.56 18.18
N ARG A 247 15.46 0.48 19.12
CA ARG A 247 15.26 1.46 20.21
C ARG A 247 16.05 1.11 21.46
#